data_AF-J7S647-F1
#
_entry.id   AF-J7S647-F1
#
_cell.length_a   1.000
_cell.length_b   1.000
_cell.length_c   1.000
_cell.angle_alpha   90.00
_cell.angle_beta   90.00
_cell.angle_gamma   90.00
#
_symmetry.space_group_name_H-M   'P 1'
#
loop_
_entity.id
_entity.type
_entity.pdbx_description
1 polymer ?
#
loop_
_entity_poly.entity_id
_entity_poly.type
_entity_poly.pdbx_seq_one_letter_code
_entity_poly.pdbx_strand_id
1 'polypeptide(L)'
;MKFGDTNPEPSHSPVDPTSKEEPTDRHPNNPEDRNPEPSDQEDEEDMSDNNSGAVNKPTQFEGDKGKSKEFLDELYLYFEGNSKKIQIDKDKVQCALSYIKGPAQFFVHTIINDAQEPISDSEDVPLKGLPSWVSFRKSFIQTFGVEDNTQAALNEISKCTWDRCGGNGL
;
A
#
# COMPACT_ATOMS: atom_id res chain seq x y z
N MET A 1 37.90 -53.92 -40.82
CA MET A 1 38.67 -52.79 -40.28
C MET A 1 38.58 -52.83 -38.75
N LYS A 2 39.62 -52.37 -38.03
CA LYS A 2 39.65 -52.36 -36.56
C LYS A 2 40.48 -51.16 -36.08
N PHE A 3 39.84 -50.22 -35.40
CA PHE A 3 40.40 -49.14 -34.56
C PHE A 3 39.27 -48.81 -33.56
N GLY A 4 39.51 -48.57 -32.27
CA GLY A 4 40.75 -48.42 -31.54
C GLY A 4 40.68 -47.14 -30.71
N ASP A 5 40.52 -47.27 -29.38
CA ASP A 5 40.45 -46.14 -28.45
C ASP A 5 41.75 -45.31 -28.43
N THR A 6 41.66 -44.04 -28.01
CA THR A 6 42.33 -43.47 -26.80
C THR A 6 42.49 -41.93 -26.93
N ASN A 7 42.05 -41.20 -25.90
CA ASN A 7 42.32 -39.76 -25.67
C ASN A 7 43.74 -39.59 -25.08
N PRO A 8 44.56 -38.55 -25.37
CA PRO A 8 44.48 -37.33 -24.54
C PRO A 8 44.95 -35.99 -25.19
N GLU A 9 44.65 -34.89 -24.50
CA GLU A 9 45.22 -33.55 -24.70
C GLU A 9 46.58 -33.38 -23.95
N PRO A 10 47.52 -32.56 -24.47
CA PRO A 10 48.55 -31.97 -23.62
C PRO A 10 48.93 -30.50 -23.93
N SER A 11 48.52 -29.59 -23.03
CA SER A 11 49.39 -28.74 -22.19
C SER A 11 50.68 -28.06 -22.74
N HIS A 12 50.67 -26.72 -22.75
CA HIS A 12 51.73 -25.71 -22.51
C HIS A 12 53.06 -25.60 -23.34
N SER A 13 53.14 -24.46 -24.05
CA SER A 13 54.23 -23.49 -24.38
C SER A 13 55.74 -23.78 -24.20
N PRO A 14 56.59 -23.16 -25.05
CA PRO A 14 57.63 -22.24 -24.51
C PRO A 14 58.06 -21.02 -25.37
N VAL A 15 58.22 -19.87 -24.68
CA VAL A 15 59.31 -18.85 -24.72
C VAL A 15 59.72 -18.10 -26.03
N ASP A 16 59.89 -16.77 -25.88
CA ASP A 16 60.28 -15.72 -26.84
C ASP A 16 61.76 -15.28 -26.69
N PRO A 17 62.41 -14.60 -27.67
CA PRO A 17 63.48 -13.65 -27.33
C PRO A 17 63.54 -12.32 -28.14
N THR A 18 63.01 -11.26 -27.52
CA THR A 18 63.73 -10.01 -27.13
C THR A 18 64.64 -9.22 -28.10
N SER A 19 64.29 -7.94 -28.33
CA SER A 19 65.13 -6.70 -28.38
C SER A 19 64.39 -5.61 -29.19
N LYS A 20 64.16 -4.36 -28.79
CA LYS A 20 64.66 -3.44 -27.74
C LYS A 20 63.52 -2.41 -27.42
N GLU A 21 63.51 -1.55 -26.40
CA GLU A 21 64.40 -1.29 -25.25
C GLU A 21 63.61 -0.62 -24.10
N GLU A 22 64.24 -0.45 -22.94
CA GLU A 22 63.80 0.26 -21.71
C GLU A 22 65.04 1.04 -21.17
N PRO A 23 65.03 1.82 -20.06
CA PRO A 23 63.93 2.29 -19.20
C PRO A 23 64.01 3.78 -18.74
N THR A 24 62.91 4.29 -18.15
CA THR A 24 62.82 4.91 -16.80
C THR A 24 61.40 5.44 -16.62
N ASP A 25 60.48 4.69 -16.00
CA ASP A 25 60.38 4.45 -14.56
C ASP A 25 60.38 5.72 -13.70
N ARG A 26 59.16 6.24 -13.42
CA ARG A 26 58.71 6.53 -12.05
C ARG A 26 57.21 6.22 -11.89
N HIS A 27 56.93 5.34 -10.93
CA HIS A 27 55.62 4.88 -10.40
C HIS A 27 54.91 6.02 -9.58
N PRO A 28 53.70 5.85 -8.97
CA PRO A 28 52.42 6.28 -9.54
C PRO A 28 51.51 7.03 -8.52
N ASN A 29 50.22 7.26 -8.85
CA ASN A 29 49.05 6.78 -8.07
C ASN A 29 47.71 7.39 -8.58
N ASN A 30 46.67 6.54 -8.64
CA ASN A 30 45.23 6.86 -8.86
C ASN A 30 44.66 7.62 -7.61
N PRO A 31 43.43 8.20 -7.58
CA PRO A 31 42.27 7.83 -8.38
C PRO A 31 41.36 8.92 -8.98
N GLU A 32 40.55 8.46 -9.94
CA GLU A 32 39.17 8.85 -10.28
C GLU A 32 38.68 10.24 -9.86
N ASP A 33 38.37 11.08 -10.86
CA ASP A 33 37.06 11.73 -10.87
C ASP A 33 36.55 11.97 -12.30
N ARG A 34 35.36 11.47 -12.61
CA ARG A 34 34.63 11.77 -13.85
C ARG A 34 33.51 12.74 -13.49
N ASN A 35 33.77 14.03 -13.65
CA ASN A 35 32.77 15.05 -13.35
C ASN A 35 32.39 15.86 -14.61
N PRO A 36 31.29 15.50 -15.29
CA PRO A 36 30.48 16.44 -16.05
C PRO A 36 29.49 17.12 -15.11
N GLU A 37 29.75 18.41 -14.90
CA GLU A 37 28.94 19.43 -14.21
C GLU A 37 27.41 19.26 -14.45
N PRO A 38 26.57 19.22 -13.39
CA PRO A 38 25.13 19.29 -13.57
C PRO A 38 24.74 20.74 -13.91
N SER A 39 24.14 20.97 -15.08
CA SER A 39 23.52 22.27 -15.36
C SER A 39 22.24 22.43 -14.54
N ASP A 40 22.30 23.33 -13.56
CA ASP A 40 21.11 23.84 -12.87
C ASP A 40 20.18 24.52 -13.88
N GLN A 41 18.98 23.96 -14.07
CA GLN A 41 17.82 24.67 -14.60
C GLN A 41 16.69 24.59 -13.58
N GLU A 42 16.80 25.44 -12.57
CA GLU A 42 15.69 25.81 -11.68
C GLU A 42 14.76 26.78 -12.43
N ASP A 43 13.95 26.27 -13.36
CA ASP A 43 12.98 27.08 -14.09
C ASP A 43 11.54 26.84 -13.56
N GLU A 44 11.19 27.71 -12.61
CA GLU A 44 9.85 28.23 -12.30
C GLU A 44 8.81 27.31 -11.63
N GLU A 45 8.80 27.37 -10.29
CA GLU A 45 7.60 27.17 -9.47
C GLU A 45 6.55 28.28 -9.75
N ASP A 46 5.80 28.17 -10.84
CA ASP A 46 4.54 28.91 -11.01
C ASP A 46 3.33 27.96 -10.95
N MET A 47 2.59 28.02 -9.85
CA MET A 47 1.19 28.50 -9.90
C MET A 47 0.64 28.69 -8.49
N SER A 48 0.11 29.89 -8.25
CA SER A 48 -0.44 30.33 -6.98
C SER A 48 -1.71 29.59 -6.57
N ASP A 49 -1.64 28.69 -5.60
CA ASP A 49 -2.79 28.17 -4.84
C ASP A 49 -3.04 29.03 -3.57
N ASN A 50 -3.25 30.33 -3.78
CA ASN A 50 -3.47 31.30 -2.71
C ASN A 50 -4.90 31.14 -2.12
N ASN A 51 -5.02 30.22 -1.15
CA ASN A 51 -6.19 29.96 -0.31
C ASN A 51 -7.42 29.33 -1.03
N SER A 52 -7.25 28.13 -1.58
CA SER A 52 -8.19 27.45 -2.50
C SER A 52 -9.11 26.39 -1.87
N GLY A 53 -9.81 26.72 -0.77
CA GLY A 53 -10.93 25.89 -0.26
C GLY A 53 -10.57 24.42 0.07
N ALA A 54 -9.32 24.18 0.47
CA ALA A 54 -8.77 22.84 0.66
C ALA A 54 -9.55 22.06 1.74
N VAL A 55 -10.13 20.93 1.37
CA VAL A 55 -10.80 20.05 2.34
C VAL A 55 -9.76 19.43 3.27
N ASN A 56 -10.00 19.53 4.57
CA ASN A 56 -9.14 18.98 5.61
C ASN A 56 -8.85 17.49 5.38
N LYS A 57 -7.62 17.07 5.68
CA LYS A 57 -7.26 15.65 5.69
C LYS A 57 -8.06 14.90 6.76
N PRO A 58 -8.54 13.67 6.50
CA PRO A 58 -9.16 12.83 7.52
C PRO A 58 -8.26 12.63 8.73
N THR A 59 -8.89 12.49 9.88
CA THR A 59 -8.26 12.08 11.13
C THR A 59 -7.79 10.62 11.01
N GLN A 60 -6.70 10.26 11.69
CA GLN A 60 -6.26 8.86 11.70
C GLN A 60 -7.26 7.99 12.47
N PHE A 61 -7.60 6.83 11.90
CA PHE A 61 -8.53 5.89 12.53
C PHE A 61 -7.78 4.78 13.24
N GLU A 62 -7.87 4.75 14.57
CA GLU A 62 -7.18 3.79 15.44
C GLU A 62 -8.03 2.58 15.85
N GLY A 63 -9.33 2.56 15.50
CA GLY A 63 -10.25 1.44 15.82
C GLY A 63 -11.41 1.81 16.74
N ASP A 64 -11.55 3.07 17.14
CA ASP A 64 -12.67 3.54 17.96
C ASP A 64 -14.00 3.41 17.20
N LYS A 65 -14.83 2.45 17.62
CA LYS A 65 -16.12 2.17 17.01
C LYS A 65 -17.04 3.40 16.99
N GLY A 66 -16.99 4.24 18.03
CA GLY A 66 -17.79 5.46 18.13
C GLY A 66 -17.48 6.49 17.04
N LYS A 67 -16.26 6.46 16.49
CA LYS A 67 -15.79 7.35 15.41
C LYS A 67 -15.82 6.73 14.02
N SER A 68 -16.26 5.48 13.90
CA SER A 68 -16.32 4.77 12.60
C SER A 68 -17.15 5.52 11.54
N LYS A 69 -18.26 6.15 11.95
CA LYS A 69 -19.09 6.98 11.06
C LYS A 69 -18.39 8.31 10.72
N GLU A 70 -17.85 8.99 11.72
CA GLU A 70 -17.12 10.26 11.57
C GLU A 70 -15.97 10.13 10.56
N PHE A 71 -15.16 9.08 10.69
CA PHE A 71 -14.07 8.77 9.76
C PHE A 71 -14.55 8.51 8.32
N LEU A 72 -15.68 7.84 8.13
CA LEU A 72 -16.25 7.62 6.79
C LEU A 72 -16.83 8.91 6.19
N ASP A 73 -17.39 9.80 7.01
CA ASP A 73 -17.88 11.11 6.56
C ASP A 73 -16.70 12.05 6.21
N GLU A 74 -15.62 12.06 7.01
CA GLU A 74 -14.37 12.78 6.69
C GLU A 74 -13.75 12.29 5.38
N LEU A 75 -13.64 10.96 5.18
CA LEU A 75 -13.13 10.38 3.94
C LEU A 75 -14.00 10.77 2.74
N TYR A 76 -15.32 10.76 2.89
CA TYR A 76 -16.24 11.18 1.82
C TYR A 76 -15.97 12.64 1.40
N LEU A 77 -15.94 13.56 2.36
CA LEU A 77 -15.65 14.98 2.08
C LEU A 77 -14.26 15.16 1.44
N TYR A 78 -13.24 14.46 1.94
CA TYR A 78 -11.89 14.52 1.39
C TYR A 78 -11.82 14.02 -0.05
N PHE A 79 -12.58 12.97 -0.41
CA PHE A 79 -12.64 12.47 -1.78
C PHE A 79 -13.31 13.46 -2.74
N GLU A 80 -14.43 14.08 -2.33
CA GLU A 80 -15.09 15.11 -3.15
C GLU A 80 -14.16 16.32 -3.39
N GLY A 81 -13.49 16.79 -2.33
CA GLY A 81 -12.50 17.87 -2.41
C GLY A 81 -11.25 17.54 -3.22
N ASN A 82 -10.90 16.26 -3.35
CA ASN A 82 -9.72 15.78 -4.08
C ASN A 82 -10.10 14.96 -5.34
N SER A 83 -11.29 15.16 -5.88
CA SER A 83 -11.89 14.37 -6.96
C SER A 83 -11.03 14.25 -8.23
N LYS A 84 -10.15 15.22 -8.52
CA LYS A 84 -9.15 15.11 -9.61
C LYS A 84 -8.14 13.97 -9.40
N LYS A 85 -7.76 13.68 -8.15
CA LYS A 85 -6.73 12.70 -7.76
C LYS A 85 -7.32 11.38 -7.26
N ILE A 86 -8.54 11.40 -6.72
CA ILE A 86 -9.23 10.24 -6.13
C ILE A 86 -10.52 10.00 -6.91
N GLN A 87 -10.42 9.27 -8.02
CA GLN A 87 -11.53 9.08 -8.96
C GLN A 87 -12.17 7.71 -8.78
N ILE A 88 -11.36 6.65 -8.87
CA ILE A 88 -11.83 5.26 -8.89
C ILE A 88 -11.79 4.63 -7.50
N ASP A 89 -12.53 3.53 -7.35
CA ASP A 89 -12.64 2.80 -6.07
C ASP A 89 -11.28 2.35 -5.52
N LYS A 90 -10.33 1.99 -6.40
CA LYS A 90 -8.95 1.67 -6.01
C LYS A 90 -8.29 2.83 -5.25
N ASP A 91 -8.39 4.06 -5.77
CA ASP A 91 -7.81 5.26 -5.16
C ASP A 91 -8.44 5.52 -3.79
N LYS A 92 -9.78 5.40 -3.71
CA LYS A 92 -10.57 5.61 -2.49
C LYS A 92 -10.17 4.62 -1.39
N VAL A 93 -10.05 3.33 -1.74
CA VAL A 93 -9.64 2.27 -0.80
C VAL A 93 -8.17 2.45 -0.39
N GLN A 94 -7.26 2.72 -1.32
CA GLN A 94 -5.85 3.01 -0.99
C GLN A 94 -5.72 4.22 -0.05
N CYS A 95 -6.48 5.29 -0.32
CA CYS A 95 -6.50 6.48 0.52
C CYS A 95 -7.05 6.17 1.92
N ALA A 96 -8.20 5.50 2.03
CA ALA A 96 -8.79 5.12 3.31
C ALA A 96 -7.86 4.22 4.15
N LEU A 97 -7.25 3.20 3.55
CA LEU A 97 -6.27 2.33 4.21
C LEU A 97 -5.05 3.11 4.72
N SER A 98 -4.63 4.19 4.03
CA SER A 98 -3.48 5.00 4.45
C SER A 98 -3.69 5.75 5.77
N TYR A 99 -4.95 6.08 6.11
CA TYR A 99 -5.33 6.78 7.35
C TYR A 99 -5.68 5.83 8.51
N ILE A 100 -5.79 4.51 8.29
CA ILE A 100 -5.99 3.52 9.36
C ILE A 100 -4.63 3.20 10.01
N LYS A 101 -4.54 3.36 11.33
CA LYS A 101 -3.30 3.24 12.13
C LYS A 101 -3.58 2.56 13.47
N GLY A 102 -2.54 2.42 14.29
CA GLY A 102 -2.65 1.89 15.66
C GLY A 102 -3.29 0.49 15.69
N PRO A 103 -4.13 0.19 16.71
CA PRO A 103 -4.79 -1.11 16.85
C PRO A 103 -5.58 -1.55 15.62
N ALA A 104 -6.21 -0.65 14.87
CA ALA A 104 -6.98 -0.99 13.67
C ALA A 104 -6.16 -1.49 12.47
N GLN A 105 -4.81 -1.50 12.52
CA GLN A 105 -3.98 -1.99 11.43
C GLN A 105 -4.24 -3.46 11.05
N PHE A 106 -4.78 -4.30 11.95
CA PHE A 106 -5.18 -5.67 11.59
C PHE A 106 -6.13 -5.70 10.39
N PHE A 107 -7.05 -4.74 10.29
CA PHE A 107 -8.01 -4.66 9.19
C PHE A 107 -7.31 -4.31 7.87
N VAL A 108 -6.30 -3.44 7.92
CA VAL A 108 -5.45 -3.13 6.76
C VAL A 108 -4.72 -4.38 6.27
N HIS A 109 -4.16 -5.17 7.18
CA HIS A 109 -3.52 -6.44 6.84
C HIS A 109 -4.53 -7.46 6.26
N THR A 110 -5.74 -7.57 6.81
CA THR A 110 -6.79 -8.43 6.24
C THR A 110 -7.13 -8.05 4.80
N ILE A 111 -7.32 -6.77 4.50
CA ILE A 111 -7.64 -6.29 3.15
C ILE A 111 -6.46 -6.49 2.18
N ILE A 112 -5.22 -6.26 2.63
CA ILE A 112 -4.02 -6.47 1.78
C ILE A 112 -3.82 -7.96 1.48
N ASN A 113 -3.98 -8.84 2.46
CA ASN A 113 -3.86 -10.29 2.27
C ASN A 113 -4.92 -10.80 1.29
N ASP A 114 -6.20 -10.44 1.50
CA ASP A 114 -7.31 -10.80 0.60
C ASP A 114 -7.08 -10.30 -0.84
N ALA A 115 -6.54 -9.09 -0.99
CA ALA A 115 -6.18 -8.51 -2.29
C ALA A 115 -4.97 -9.20 -2.97
N GLN A 116 -4.14 -9.90 -2.19
CA GLN A 116 -2.98 -10.69 -2.65
C GLN A 116 -3.32 -12.17 -2.87
N GLU A 117 -4.54 -12.63 -2.58
CA GLU A 117 -4.97 -13.98 -2.92
C GLU A 117 -5.13 -14.12 -4.46
N PRO A 118 -4.66 -15.22 -5.05
CA PRO A 118 -4.93 -15.52 -6.46
C PRO A 118 -6.41 -15.87 -6.64
N ILE A 119 -6.98 -15.51 -7.80
CA ILE A 119 -8.40 -15.78 -8.10
C ILE A 119 -8.67 -17.29 -8.31
N SER A 120 -7.63 -18.12 -8.49
CA SER A 120 -7.68 -19.57 -8.73
C SER A 120 -6.29 -20.20 -8.58
N ASP A 121 -6.20 -21.51 -8.33
CA ASP A 121 -4.96 -22.27 -8.05
C ASP A 121 -4.08 -22.56 -9.30
N SER A 122 -4.00 -21.65 -10.27
CA SER A 122 -3.18 -21.79 -11.48
C SER A 122 -2.03 -20.78 -11.48
N GLU A 123 -0.87 -21.16 -12.03
CA GLU A 123 0.39 -20.43 -11.82
C GLU A 123 0.42 -19.02 -12.47
N ASP A 124 -0.38 -18.77 -13.51
CA ASP A 124 -0.47 -17.47 -14.21
C ASP A 124 -1.71 -16.64 -13.83
N VAL A 125 -2.32 -16.88 -12.66
CA VAL A 125 -3.60 -16.25 -12.30
C VAL A 125 -3.42 -14.84 -11.70
N PRO A 126 -4.16 -13.82 -12.19
CA PRO A 126 -4.18 -12.50 -11.57
C PRO A 126 -4.61 -12.53 -10.10
N LEU A 127 -3.99 -11.67 -9.30
CA LEU A 127 -4.41 -11.42 -7.92
C LEU A 127 -5.79 -10.77 -7.89
N LYS A 128 -6.57 -11.07 -6.85
CA LYS A 128 -7.92 -10.55 -6.61
C LYS A 128 -7.99 -9.01 -6.63
N GLY A 129 -6.94 -8.37 -6.12
CA GLY A 129 -6.83 -6.91 -6.03
C GLY A 129 -7.69 -6.31 -4.91
N LEU A 130 -7.57 -5.00 -4.74
CA LEU A 130 -8.32 -4.29 -3.68
C LEU A 130 -9.83 -4.36 -3.93
N PRO A 131 -10.64 -4.43 -2.86
CA PRO A 131 -12.10 -4.44 -2.98
C PRO A 131 -12.63 -3.13 -3.58
N SER A 132 -13.87 -3.16 -4.08
CA SER A 132 -14.61 -1.94 -4.41
C SER A 132 -14.84 -1.09 -3.14
N TRP A 133 -15.09 0.21 -3.32
CA TRP A 133 -15.36 1.14 -2.22
C TRP A 133 -16.61 0.73 -1.41
N VAL A 134 -17.62 0.20 -2.09
CA VAL A 134 -18.83 -0.34 -1.47
C VAL A 134 -18.51 -1.56 -0.59
N SER A 135 -17.71 -2.51 -1.09
CA SER A 135 -17.30 -3.70 -0.33
C SER A 135 -16.41 -3.32 0.85
N PHE A 136 -15.44 -2.42 0.64
CA PHE A 136 -14.60 -1.86 1.72
C PHE A 136 -15.45 -1.25 2.83
N ARG A 137 -16.39 -0.34 2.49
CA ARG A 137 -17.28 0.29 3.47
C ARG A 137 -18.11 -0.73 4.24
N LYS A 138 -18.64 -1.74 3.56
CA LYS A 138 -19.42 -2.81 4.21
C LYS A 138 -18.58 -3.58 5.22
N SER A 139 -17.39 -4.02 4.84
CA SER A 139 -16.46 -4.73 5.75
C SER A 139 -16.01 -3.82 6.90
N PHE A 140 -15.70 -2.55 6.64
CA PHE A 140 -15.31 -1.59 7.66
C PHE A 140 -16.40 -1.37 8.71
N ILE A 141 -17.66 -1.18 8.28
CA ILE A 141 -18.82 -1.05 9.19
C ILE A 141 -19.09 -2.37 9.91
N GLN A 142 -18.88 -3.53 9.29
CA GLN A 142 -19.01 -4.83 9.96
C GLN A 142 -17.95 -5.02 11.06
N THR A 143 -16.73 -4.52 10.88
CA THR A 143 -15.65 -4.62 11.87
C THR A 143 -15.76 -3.55 12.97
N PHE A 144 -15.95 -2.29 12.58
CA PHE A 144 -15.84 -1.13 13.45
C PHE A 144 -17.15 -0.37 13.70
N GLY A 145 -18.25 -0.77 13.07
CA GLY A 145 -19.56 -0.19 13.38
C GLY A 145 -19.94 -0.40 14.85
N VAL A 146 -20.65 0.59 15.39
CA VAL A 146 -21.41 0.41 16.63
C VAL A 146 -22.61 -0.47 16.30
N GLU A 147 -22.88 -1.48 17.13
CA GLU A 147 -24.13 -2.23 17.01
C GLU A 147 -25.29 -1.29 17.34
N ASP A 148 -26.28 -1.19 16.43
CA ASP A 148 -27.48 -0.39 16.63
C ASP A 148 -28.39 -1.07 17.68
N ASN A 149 -27.98 -0.94 18.94
CA ASN A 149 -28.66 -1.42 20.13
C ASN A 149 -30.06 -0.80 20.29
N THR A 150 -30.42 0.16 19.44
CA THR A 150 -31.74 0.78 19.33
C THR A 150 -32.88 -0.24 19.35
N GLN A 151 -32.76 -1.37 18.64
CA GLN A 151 -33.79 -2.43 18.67
C GLN A 151 -33.83 -3.19 20.00
N ALA A 152 -32.68 -3.39 20.65
CA ALA A 152 -32.61 -3.97 21.99
C ALA A 152 -33.17 -3.01 23.06
N ALA A 153 -32.85 -1.72 22.97
CA ALA A 153 -33.40 -0.68 23.83
C ALA A 153 -34.92 -0.54 23.68
N LEU A 154 -35.44 -0.57 22.44
CA LEU A 154 -36.89 -0.60 22.19
C LEU A 154 -37.56 -1.87 22.73
N ASN A 155 -36.88 -3.02 22.69
CA ASN A 155 -37.36 -4.26 23.30
C ASN A 155 -37.42 -4.17 24.84
N GLU A 156 -36.39 -3.61 25.49
CA GLU A 156 -36.42 -3.37 26.94
C GLU A 156 -37.48 -2.33 27.35
N ILE A 157 -37.62 -1.23 26.60
CA ILE A 157 -38.69 -0.24 26.82
C ILE A 157 -40.07 -0.91 26.70
N SER A 158 -40.27 -1.77 25.69
CA SER A 158 -41.50 -2.54 25.52
C SER A 158 -41.79 -3.42 26.74
N LYS A 159 -40.83 -4.21 27.22
CA LYS A 159 -40.98 -5.03 28.43
C LYS A 159 -41.39 -4.18 29.65
N CYS A 160 -40.70 -3.06 29.90
CA CYS A 160 -41.02 -2.16 31.01
C CYS A 160 -42.43 -1.53 30.92
N THR A 161 -43.05 -1.46 29.75
CA THR A 161 -44.44 -0.98 29.61
C THR A 161 -45.50 -2.02 29.97
N TRP A 162 -45.22 -3.33 29.84
CA TRP A 162 -46.17 -4.38 30.20
C TRP A 162 -46.34 -4.52 31.73
N ASP A 163 -45.23 -4.53 32.48
CA ASP A 163 -45.25 -4.62 33.95
C ASP A 163 -45.99 -3.45 34.62
N ARG A 164 -46.11 -2.31 33.92
CA ARG A 164 -46.73 -1.08 34.44
C ARG A 164 -48.23 -0.96 34.15
N CYS A 165 -48.79 -1.85 33.32
CA CYS A 165 -50.22 -1.87 32.96
C CYS A 165 -50.93 -3.19 33.35
N GLY A 166 -50.20 -4.23 33.75
CA GLY A 166 -50.75 -5.54 34.17
C GLY A 166 -51.33 -5.60 35.60
N GLY A 167 -51.58 -4.47 36.24
CA GLY A 167 -52.01 -4.38 37.64
C GLY A 167 -53.47 -3.97 37.82
N ASN A 168 -54.28 -4.89 38.34
CA ASN A 168 -55.66 -4.74 38.84
C ASN A 168 -56.80 -4.73 37.80
N GLY A 169 -57.57 -5.81 37.80
CA GLY A 169 -58.79 -5.97 36.99
C GLY A 169 -59.63 -7.18 37.41
N LEU A 170 -59.99 -7.24 38.70
CA LEU A 170 -61.05 -8.04 39.36
C LEU A 170 -61.39 -9.43 38.78
#